data_AF-C5IH52-F1
#
_entry.id   AF-C5IH52-F1
#
_cell.length_a   1.000
_cell.length_b   1.000
_cell.length_c   1.000
_cell.angle_alpha   90.00
_cell.angle_beta   90.00
_cell.angle_gamma   90.00
#
_symmetry.space_group_name_H-M   'P 1'
#
loop_
_entity.id
_entity.type
_entity.pdbx_description
1 polymer ?
#
loop_
_entity_poly.entity_id
_entity_poly.type
_entity_poly.pdbx_seq_one_letter_code
_entity_poly.pdbx_strand_id
1 'polypeptide(L)'
;WGQFSSRHGQKGTVGMTYTQEDMPWTVEGITPDIIVNPHAIPSRMTIGQLIECIMGKVAAHMGKEGDATPFTDVTVDNISKALHKCGYQMRGFETMYNGHTGRRLTAMIFLGPTYYQRLKHMVDD
;
A
#
# COMPACT_ATOMS: atom_id res chain seq x y z
N TRP A 1 3.64 -18.10 -13.14
CA TRP A 1 3.87 -16.67 -12.84
C TRP A 1 2.74 -15.83 -13.42
N GLY A 2 2.32 -14.72 -12.78
CA GLY A 2 1.13 -13.97 -13.20
C GLY A 2 1.35 -12.46 -13.28
N GLN A 3 0.60 -11.80 -14.15
CA GLN A 3 0.57 -10.33 -14.23
C GLN A 3 -0.51 -9.77 -13.29
N PHE A 4 -0.17 -8.68 -12.61
CA PHE A 4 -1.05 -7.96 -11.69
C PHE A 4 -1.14 -6.49 -12.10
N SER A 5 -2.28 -5.86 -11.87
CA SER A 5 -2.46 -4.43 -12.12
C SER A 5 -3.24 -3.77 -11.00
N SER A 6 -2.81 -2.58 -10.58
CA SER A 6 -3.69 -1.70 -9.80
C SER A 6 -4.77 -1.10 -10.71
N ARG A 7 -5.84 -0.56 -10.10
CA ARG A 7 -6.88 0.22 -10.82
C ARG A 7 -6.34 1.50 -11.47
N HIS A 8 -5.14 1.91 -11.09
CA HIS A 8 -4.45 3.11 -11.57
C HIS A 8 -3.50 2.84 -12.74
N GLY A 9 -3.64 1.70 -13.43
CA GLY A 9 -2.83 1.36 -14.59
C GLY A 9 -1.39 0.94 -14.27
N GLN A 10 -1.07 0.63 -12.99
CA GLN A 10 0.22 0.06 -12.61
C GLN A 10 0.22 -1.44 -12.87
N LYS A 11 0.44 -1.82 -14.13
CA LYS A 11 0.72 -3.21 -14.52
C LYS A 11 2.13 -3.59 -14.08
N GLY A 12 2.25 -4.75 -13.44
CA GLY A 12 3.52 -5.34 -13.01
C GLY A 12 3.48 -6.87 -13.11
N THR A 13 4.66 -7.46 -13.20
CA THR A 13 4.86 -8.91 -13.15
C THR A 13 5.52 -9.25 -11.82
N VAL A 14 5.21 -10.42 -11.25
CA VAL A 14 5.90 -10.91 -10.05
C VAL A 14 7.36 -11.22 -10.41
N GLY A 15 8.30 -10.46 -9.84
CA GLY A 15 9.73 -10.67 -10.06
C GLY A 15 10.36 -11.67 -9.09
N MET A 16 9.84 -11.77 -7.88
CA MET A 16 10.37 -12.64 -6.83
C MET A 16 9.30 -12.93 -5.78
N THR A 17 9.33 -14.13 -5.20
CA THR A 17 8.48 -14.53 -4.08
C THR A 17 9.35 -14.73 -2.85
N TYR A 18 9.02 -14.03 -1.77
CA TYR A 18 9.68 -14.16 -0.47
C TYR A 18 8.79 -14.95 0.49
N THR A 19 9.40 -15.67 1.43
CA THR A 19 8.69 -16.26 2.57
C THR A 19 8.31 -15.16 3.56
N GLN A 20 7.32 -15.45 4.42
CA GLN A 20 6.84 -14.46 5.39
C GLN A 20 7.92 -14.04 6.39
N GLU A 21 8.85 -14.95 6.75
CA GLU A 21 9.98 -14.66 7.64
C GLU A 21 10.98 -13.63 7.07
N ASP A 22 11.13 -13.59 5.75
CA ASP A 22 12.09 -12.72 5.06
C ASP A 22 11.52 -11.31 4.82
N MET A 23 10.20 -11.18 4.90
CA MET A 23 9.49 -9.92 4.63
C MET A 23 9.64 -8.94 5.80
N PRO A 24 9.72 -7.63 5.52
CA PRO A 24 9.73 -6.64 6.59
C PRO A 24 8.39 -6.60 7.31
N TRP A 25 8.40 -6.34 8.61
CA TRP A 25 7.19 -6.23 9.43
C TRP A 25 7.07 -4.86 10.10
N THR A 26 5.85 -4.43 10.40
CA THR A 26 5.57 -3.22 11.20
C THR A 26 5.69 -3.50 12.71
N VAL A 27 5.67 -2.45 13.53
CA VAL A 27 5.59 -2.58 15.00
C VAL A 27 4.38 -3.38 15.48
N GLU A 28 3.33 -3.45 14.65
CA GLU A 28 2.09 -4.19 14.93
C GLU A 28 2.15 -5.65 14.44
N GLY A 29 3.27 -6.05 13.81
CA GLY A 29 3.47 -7.40 13.26
C GLY A 29 2.86 -7.59 11.88
N ILE A 30 2.47 -6.53 11.17
CA ILE A 30 1.90 -6.62 9.82
C ILE A 30 3.03 -6.80 8.81
N THR A 31 2.94 -7.86 8.02
CA THR A 31 3.81 -8.14 6.86
C THR A 31 3.07 -7.80 5.57
N PRO A 32 3.69 -7.10 4.60
CA PRO A 32 3.04 -6.74 3.35
C PRO A 32 2.84 -7.95 2.43
N ASP A 33 1.75 -7.97 1.66
CA ASP A 33 1.53 -9.03 0.66
C ASP A 33 2.31 -8.76 -0.64
N ILE A 34 2.39 -7.50 -1.06
CA ILE A 34 3.04 -7.07 -2.30
C ILE A 34 3.87 -5.82 -2.02
N ILE A 35 5.13 -5.83 -2.45
CA ILE A 35 6.03 -4.67 -2.41
C ILE A 35 6.21 -4.14 -3.83
N VAL A 36 5.97 -2.84 -3.99
CA VAL A 36 6.11 -2.15 -5.28
C VAL A 36 7.31 -1.20 -5.23
N ASN A 37 8.06 -1.15 -6.32
CA ASN A 37 9.21 -0.26 -6.43
C ASN A 37 8.75 1.23 -6.38
N PRO A 38 9.31 2.06 -5.47
CA PRO A 38 8.94 3.47 -5.36
C PRO A 38 9.16 4.27 -6.65
N HIS A 39 10.07 3.85 -7.54
CA HIS A 39 10.30 4.53 -8.83
C HIS A 39 9.09 4.48 -9.79
N ALA A 40 8.15 3.54 -9.58
CA ALA A 40 6.95 3.42 -10.42
C ALA A 40 5.88 4.50 -10.14
N ILE A 41 5.95 5.18 -8.99
CA ILE A 41 4.96 6.17 -8.54
C ILE A 41 5.19 7.57 -9.13
N PRO A 42 6.38 8.21 -8.97
CA PRO A 42 6.59 9.57 -9.45
C PRO A 42 6.64 9.64 -10.98
N SER A 43 7.13 8.59 -11.65
CA SER A 43 7.22 8.52 -13.11
C SER A 43 5.86 8.49 -13.80
N ARG A 44 4.84 7.90 -13.16
CA ARG A 44 3.48 7.79 -13.73
C ARG A 44 2.47 8.76 -13.12
N MET A 45 2.90 9.59 -12.16
CA MET A 45 2.07 10.56 -11.45
C MET A 45 0.78 9.95 -10.89
N THR A 46 0.83 8.69 -10.42
CA THR A 46 -0.35 7.96 -9.92
C THR A 46 -0.64 8.31 -8.46
N ILE A 47 -0.93 9.58 -8.18
CA ILE A 47 -1.21 10.06 -6.82
C ILE A 47 -2.50 9.47 -6.25
N GLY A 48 -3.48 9.15 -7.11
CA GLY A 48 -4.73 8.50 -6.71
C GLY A 48 -4.51 7.16 -6.00
N GLN A 49 -3.47 6.40 -6.39
CA GLN A 49 -3.15 5.14 -5.74
C GLN A 49 -2.63 5.35 -4.31
N LEU A 50 -1.90 6.44 -4.06
CA LEU A 50 -1.46 6.79 -2.70
C LEU A 50 -2.67 7.18 -1.84
N ILE A 51 -3.60 7.95 -2.41
CA ILE A 51 -4.82 8.36 -1.71
C ILE A 51 -5.69 7.14 -1.39
N GLU A 52 -5.90 6.24 -2.36
CA GLU A 52 -6.63 4.98 -2.19
C GLU A 52 -6.03 4.14 -1.06
N CYS A 53 -4.71 4.05 -0.99
CA CYS A 53 -4.00 3.28 0.02
C CYS A 53 -4.22 3.83 1.45
N ILE A 54 -4.10 5.15 1.64
CA ILE A 54 -4.36 5.80 2.94
C ILE A 54 -5.84 5.65 3.32
N MET A 55 -6.74 5.86 2.36
CA MET A 55 -8.17 5.74 2.57
C MET A 55 -8.59 4.33 2.94
N GLY A 56 -8.05 3.31 2.25
CA GLY A 56 -8.27 1.91 2.57
C GLY A 56 -7.79 1.57 3.98
N LYS A 57 -6.67 2.14 4.41
CA LYS A 57 -6.18 1.98 5.78
C LYS A 57 -7.15 2.57 6.80
N VAL A 58 -7.60 3.81 6.59
CA VAL A 58 -8.60 4.45 7.47
C VAL A 58 -9.90 3.64 7.52
N ALA A 59 -10.39 3.19 6.36
CA ALA A 59 -11.59 2.36 6.22
C ALA A 59 -11.47 1.05 7.02
N ALA A 60 -10.32 0.36 6.93
CA ALA A 60 -10.06 -0.86 7.67
C ALA A 60 -10.09 -0.67 9.19
N HIS A 61 -9.55 0.45 9.70
CA HIS A 61 -9.57 0.74 11.13
C HIS A 61 -10.92 1.25 11.65
N MET A 62 -11.65 2.02 10.83
CA MET A 62 -12.96 2.56 11.22
C MET A 62 -14.12 1.58 11.00
N GLY A 63 -13.89 0.49 10.27
CA GLY A 63 -14.92 -0.47 9.90
C GLY A 63 -15.99 0.13 8.98
N LYS A 64 -15.62 1.12 8.17
CA LYS A 64 -16.53 1.84 7.26
C LYS A 64 -16.00 1.80 5.85
N GLU A 65 -16.89 1.75 4.88
CA GLU A 65 -16.52 1.91 3.48
C GLU A 65 -16.15 3.36 3.20
N GLY A 66 -15.00 3.57 2.57
CA GLY A 66 -14.57 4.88 2.13
C GLY A 66 -15.27 5.27 0.83
N ASP A 67 -15.93 6.43 0.81
CA ASP A 67 -16.48 7.00 -0.43
C ASP A 67 -15.37 7.56 -1.34
N ALA A 68 -15.11 6.86 -2.44
CA ALA A 68 -14.13 7.25 -3.47
C ALA A 68 -14.80 7.82 -4.73
N THR A 69 -16.02 8.35 -4.60
CA THR A 69 -16.77 8.94 -5.73
C THR A 69 -16.03 10.16 -6.29
N PRO A 70 -15.86 10.26 -7.63
CA PRO A 70 -15.22 11.43 -8.24
C PRO A 70 -15.91 12.75 -7.86
N PHE A 71 -15.12 13.81 -7.66
CA PHE A 71 -15.61 15.17 -7.39
C PHE A 71 -16.43 15.34 -6.09
N THR A 72 -16.06 14.61 -5.04
CA THR A 72 -16.62 14.81 -3.68
C THR A 72 -15.82 15.83 -2.87
N ASP A 73 -16.40 16.31 -1.78
CA ASP A 73 -15.75 17.22 -0.82
C ASP A 73 -14.70 16.52 0.07
N VAL A 74 -14.43 15.23 -0.17
CA VAL A 74 -13.43 14.45 0.58
C VAL A 74 -12.02 14.88 0.15
N THR A 75 -11.33 15.59 1.03
CA THR A 75 -9.95 16.03 0.79
C THR A 75 -8.92 15.08 1.40
N VAL A 76 -7.69 15.13 0.88
CA VAL A 76 -6.54 14.40 1.43
C VAL A 76 -6.28 14.77 2.90
N ASP A 77 -6.55 16.03 3.28
CA ASP A 77 -6.41 16.49 4.66
C ASP A 77 -7.43 15.83 5.60
N ASN A 78 -8.67 15.64 5.15
CA ASN A 78 -9.70 14.92 5.91
C ASN A 78 -9.26 13.47 6.20
N ILE A 79 -8.72 12.79 5.18
CA ILE A 79 -8.22 11.41 5.30
C ILE A 79 -6.98 11.38 6.22
N SER A 80 -6.07 12.33 6.07
CA SER A 80 -4.85 12.43 6.88
C SER A 80 -5.18 12.62 8.38
N LYS A 81 -6.16 13.47 8.68
CA LYS A 81 -6.68 13.68 10.04
C LYS A 81 -7.38 12.44 10.59
N ALA A 82 -8.17 11.76 9.77
CA ALA A 82 -8.81 10.51 10.14
C ALA A 82 -7.79 9.41 10.48
N LEU A 83 -6.73 9.28 9.68
CA LEU A 83 -5.64 8.35 9.91
C LEU A 83 -4.89 8.66 11.22
N HIS A 84 -4.65 9.94 11.51
CA HIS A 84 -4.04 10.36 12.77
C HIS A 84 -4.92 10.07 14.00
N LYS A 85 -6.25 10.18 13.87
CA LYS A 85 -7.18 9.77 14.93
C LYS A 85 -7.12 8.26 15.21
N CYS A 86 -6.74 7.45 14.22
CA CYS A 86 -6.51 6.02 14.39
C CYS A 86 -5.13 5.68 15.00
N GLY A 87 -4.31 6.67 15.36
CA GLY A 87 -2.98 6.45 15.97
C GLY A 87 -1.84 6.26 14.97
N TYR A 88 -2.09 6.46 13.67
CA TYR A 88 -1.07 6.35 12.63
C TYR A 88 -0.54 7.71 12.18
N GLN A 89 0.59 7.69 11.49
CA GLN A 89 1.16 8.90 10.91
C GLN A 89 0.24 9.48 9.83
N MET A 90 0.03 10.81 9.83
CA MET A 90 -0.89 11.50 8.90
C MET A 90 -0.68 11.19 7.42
N ARG A 91 0.54 10.82 7.03
CA ARG A 91 0.94 10.56 5.64
C ARG A 91 0.99 9.06 5.28
N GLY A 92 0.59 8.16 6.18
CA GLY A 92 0.63 6.71 5.93
C GLY A 92 2.03 6.08 5.95
N PHE A 93 3.02 6.82 6.46
CA PHE A 93 4.38 6.29 6.64
C PHE A 93 4.53 5.59 7.98
N GLU A 94 5.17 4.42 7.97
CA GLU A 94 5.37 3.59 9.14
C GLU A 94 6.82 3.16 9.28
N THR A 95 7.19 2.85 10.52
CA THR A 95 8.47 2.22 10.80
C THR A 95 8.34 0.72 10.61
N MET A 96 9.24 0.16 9.81
CA MET A 96 9.34 -1.28 9.59
C MET A 96 10.71 -1.82 10.00
N TYR A 97 10.77 -3.11 10.26
CA TYR A 97 11.97 -3.84 10.63
C TYR A 97 12.34 -4.82 9.52
N ASN A 98 13.64 -5.05 9.37
CA ASN A 98 14.17 -5.95 8.37
C ASN A 98 13.95 -7.42 8.78
N GLY A 99 13.36 -8.20 7.87
CA GLY A 99 13.11 -9.65 7.98
C GLY A 99 14.27 -10.47 8.58
N HIS A 100 15.46 -10.22 8.04
CA HIS A 100 16.64 -11.06 8.25
C HIS A 100 17.48 -10.62 9.46
N THR A 101 17.53 -9.31 9.71
CA THR A 101 18.42 -8.74 10.74
C THR A 101 17.69 -8.24 11.98
N GLY A 102 16.36 -8.09 11.91
CA GLY A 102 15.55 -7.46 12.95
C GLY A 102 15.81 -5.97 13.16
N ARG A 103 16.72 -5.37 12.38
CA ARG A 103 17.06 -3.94 12.51
C ARG A 103 15.97 -3.07 11.91
N ARG A 104 15.71 -1.94 12.55
CA ARG A 104 14.81 -0.90 12.02
C ARG A 104 15.34 -0.41 10.66
N LEU A 105 14.46 -0.32 9.68
CA LEU A 105 14.78 0.32 8.40
C LEU A 105 15.02 1.82 8.61
N THR A 106 16.08 2.35 7.99
CA THR A 106 16.41 3.78 8.09
C THR A 106 15.34 4.66 7.46
N ALA A 107 14.67 4.17 6.41
CA ALA A 107 13.57 4.85 5.75
C ALA A 107 12.23 4.50 6.39
N MET A 108 11.31 5.46 6.41
CA MET A 108 9.90 5.19 6.69
C MET A 108 9.24 4.60 5.44
N ILE A 109 8.49 3.52 5.63
CA ILE A 109 7.85 2.80 4.53
C ILE A 109 6.39 3.23 4.44
N PHE A 110 5.93 3.54 3.24
CA PHE A 110 4.52 3.79 2.99
C PHE A 110 3.78 2.46 2.89
N LEU A 111 2.83 2.21 3.79
CA LEU A 111 2.11 0.95 3.88
C LEU A 111 0.61 1.19 4.01
N GLY A 112 -0.16 0.41 3.28
CA GLY A 112 -1.61 0.35 3.41
C GLY A 112 -2.25 -0.59 2.39
N PRO A 113 -3.52 -0.97 2.61
CA PRO A 113 -4.23 -1.87 1.73
C PRO A 113 -4.57 -1.16 0.41
N THR A 114 -4.30 -1.80 -0.72
CA THR A 114 -4.65 -1.32 -2.06
C THR A 114 -5.20 -2.49 -2.88
N TYR A 115 -6.23 -2.23 -3.67
CA TYR A 115 -6.84 -3.28 -4.49
C TYR A 115 -6.02 -3.55 -5.77
N TYR A 116 -5.52 -4.78 -5.90
CA TYR A 116 -4.84 -5.28 -7.09
C TYR A 116 -5.68 -6.32 -7.82
N GLN A 117 -5.73 -6.22 -9.15
CA GLN A 117 -6.42 -7.14 -10.03
C GLN A 117 -5.43 -8.15 -10.62
N ARG A 118 -5.79 -9.44 -10.55
CA ARG A 118 -5.08 -10.50 -11.29
C ARG A 118 -5.49 -10.42 -12.77
N LEU A 119 -4.51 -10.33 -13.67
CA LEU A 119 -4.76 -10.31 -15.11
C LEU A 119 -4.87 -11.75 -15.65
N LYS A 120 -5.53 -11.89 -16.82
CA LYS A 120 -5.79 -13.19 -17.45
C LYS A 120 -4.55 -13.82 -18.09
N HIS A 121 -3.58 -13.01 -18.51
CA HIS A 121 -2.34 -13.48 -19.11
C HIS A 121 -1.41 -14.05 -18.04
N MET A 122 -1.44 -15.36 -17.91
CA MET A 122 -0.53 -16.12 -17.05
C MET A 122 0.67 -16.58 -17.87
N VAL A 123 1.80 -16.82 -17.20
CA VAL A 123 3.03 -17.28 -17.88
C VAL A 123 2.94 -18.72 -18.35
N ASP A 124 1.98 -19.48 -17.83
CA ASP A 124 1.78 -20.89 -18.18
C ASP A 124 0.82 -21.10 -19.37
N ASP A 125 0.38 -20.01 -20.04
CA ASP A 125 -0.33 -20.05 -21.33
C ASP A 125 0.65 -20.12 -22.52
#